data_AF-A0A179IT34-F1
#
_entry.id   AF-A0A179IT34-F1
#
_cell.length_a   1.000
_cell.length_b   1.000
_cell.length_c   1.000
_cell.angle_alpha   90.00
_cell.angle_beta   90.00
_cell.angle_gamma   90.00
#
_symmetry.space_group_name_H-M   'P 1'
#
loop_
_entity.id
_entity.type
_entity.pdbx_description
1 polymer ?
#
loop_
_entity_poly.entity_id
_entity_poly.type
_entity_poly.pdbx_seq_one_letter_code
_entity_poly.pdbx_strand_id
1 'polypeptide(L)'
;MERRFQALDAWRKRARAWWEGVRGSLHPSPAFEGEAAASRPPAARGDVDPRPADEPAPSSRFRLPDDDPWRVNVEFIGLSPRDLGRIDRWRPVLVAIVPEVVDRFYAVLQTVPALEALLVPSGGIGLRKETLRRHLEAMFTGDFDRAYIERRERVAEAHIRVGLSTRWYVGSFQILKDAFSDALRRRRDIGSDEVAALIQALDRLFNFEMQVVLTLYNAGRRRAAEQAEAARREALAAELFDVAHELAASAEEANAAMRTLAEAQAIAWKKARRRRR
;
A
#
# COMPACT_ATOMS: atom_id res chain seq x y z
N MET A 1 10.09 21.95 -19.47
CA MET A 1 10.77 20.65 -19.34
C MET A 1 12.04 20.79 -18.48
N GLU A 2 12.91 21.79 -18.75
CA GLU A 2 14.11 22.15 -17.95
C GLU A 2 13.92 22.26 -16.43
N ARG A 3 12.85 22.95 -15.97
CA ARG A 3 12.63 23.24 -14.54
C ARG A 3 12.31 21.99 -13.70
N ARG A 4 11.80 20.91 -14.32
CA ARG A 4 11.42 19.65 -13.63
C ARG A 4 12.63 18.73 -13.45
N PHE A 5 13.60 18.75 -14.37
CA PHE A 5 14.89 18.07 -14.21
C PHE A 5 15.77 18.73 -13.14
N GLN A 6 15.76 20.06 -13.05
CA GLN A 6 16.45 20.80 -12.00
C GLN A 6 15.90 20.49 -10.59
N ALA A 7 14.59 20.25 -10.47
CA ALA A 7 13.96 19.90 -9.20
C ALA A 7 14.35 18.49 -8.70
N LEU A 8 14.43 17.51 -9.61
CA LEU A 8 14.90 16.15 -9.34
C LEU A 8 16.38 16.12 -8.96
N ASP A 9 17.21 16.92 -9.65
CA ASP A 9 18.64 17.01 -9.36
C ASP A 9 18.92 17.73 -8.02
N ALA A 10 18.16 18.78 -7.73
CA ALA A 10 18.18 19.47 -6.43
C ALA A 10 17.69 18.57 -5.29
N TRP A 11 16.69 17.73 -5.52
CA TRP A 11 16.25 16.73 -4.55
C TRP A 11 17.33 15.67 -4.29
N ARG A 12 17.97 15.12 -5.34
CA ARG A 12 19.08 14.15 -5.21
C ARG A 12 20.27 14.72 -4.43
N LYS A 13 20.62 15.98 -4.66
CA LYS A 13 21.67 16.69 -3.91
C LYS A 13 21.29 16.87 -2.44
N ARG A 14 20.05 17.26 -2.14
CA ARG A 14 19.54 17.40 -0.76
C ARG A 14 19.47 16.06 -0.03
N ALA A 15 19.03 14.99 -0.70
CA ALA A 15 19.00 13.65 -0.13
C ALA A 15 20.41 13.12 0.18
N ARG A 16 21.38 13.40 -0.70
CA ARG A 16 22.80 13.05 -0.47
C ARG A 16 23.40 13.82 0.70
N ALA A 17 23.19 15.14 0.76
CA ALA A 17 23.67 15.99 1.85
C ALA A 17 23.02 15.62 3.19
N TRP A 18 21.72 15.30 3.19
CA TRP A 18 21.02 14.79 4.36
C TRP A 18 21.59 13.43 4.81
N TRP A 19 21.84 12.51 3.87
CA TRP A 19 22.44 11.21 4.16
C TRP A 19 23.87 11.31 4.69
N GLU A 20 24.68 12.22 4.15
CA GLU A 20 26.03 12.53 4.63
C GLU A 20 26.01 13.16 6.03
N GLY A 21 25.01 14.00 6.34
CA GLY A 21 24.81 14.58 7.67
C GLY A 21 24.34 13.57 8.72
N VAL A 22 23.52 12.59 8.34
CA VAL A 22 23.03 11.53 9.23
C VAL A 22 24.07 10.41 9.43
N ARG A 23 24.97 10.20 8.46
CA ARG A 23 26.07 9.23 8.56
C ARG A 23 26.99 9.49 9.77
N GLY A 24 27.11 10.74 10.22
CA GLY A 24 27.93 11.11 11.39
C GLY A 24 27.26 10.92 12.76
N SER A 25 25.94 10.70 12.81
CA SER A 25 25.16 10.62 14.07
C SER A 25 24.63 9.21 14.39
N LEU A 26 25.01 8.22 13.60
CA LEU A 26 24.70 6.81 13.84
C LEU A 26 25.92 6.14 14.48
N HIS A 27 25.80 5.76 15.76
CA HIS A 27 26.77 4.88 16.39
C HIS A 27 26.87 3.55 15.61
N PRO A 28 28.07 3.03 15.31
CA PRO A 28 28.23 1.82 14.52
C PRO A 28 27.86 0.57 15.34
N SER A 29 27.06 -0.32 14.75
CA SER A 29 26.94 -1.72 15.17
C SER A 29 27.98 -2.55 14.42
N PRO A 30 28.77 -3.43 15.08
CA PRO A 30 29.91 -4.09 14.46
C PRO A 30 29.47 -5.37 13.74
N ALA A 31 29.03 -5.25 12.49
CA ALA A 31 29.06 -6.34 11.51
C ALA A 31 28.81 -5.75 10.12
N PHE A 32 29.62 -6.19 9.14
CA PHE A 32 29.72 -5.71 7.76
C PHE A 32 30.63 -4.51 7.53
N GLU A 33 31.92 -4.69 7.86
CA GLU A 33 32.99 -4.06 7.09
C GLU A 33 33.77 -5.16 6.36
N GLY A 34 33.80 -5.08 5.03
CA GLY A 34 34.53 -6.03 4.20
C GLY A 34 34.09 -6.06 2.74
N GLU A 35 34.03 -4.91 2.06
CA GLU A 35 34.62 -4.78 0.71
C GLU A 35 34.58 -3.34 0.22
N ALA A 36 35.77 -2.77 0.11
CA ALA A 36 36.00 -1.46 -0.47
C ALA A 36 35.97 -1.54 -2.01
N ALA A 37 35.39 -0.49 -2.59
CA ALA A 37 35.81 0.15 -3.83
C ALA A 37 36.37 -0.73 -4.96
N ALA A 38 35.48 -1.11 -5.89
CA ALA A 38 35.84 -1.26 -7.29
C ALA A 38 34.91 -0.38 -8.14
N SER A 39 35.52 0.49 -8.95
CA SER A 39 34.90 1.52 -9.79
C SER A 39 33.80 0.97 -10.70
N ARG A 40 32.62 1.62 -10.73
CA ARG A 40 31.61 1.38 -11.78
C ARG A 40 32.10 1.93 -13.12
N PRO A 41 32.06 1.16 -14.22
CA PRO A 41 32.37 1.70 -15.54
C PRO A 41 31.25 2.65 -16.01
N PRO A 42 31.56 3.62 -16.89
CA PRO A 42 30.60 4.58 -17.40
C PRO A 42 29.51 3.90 -18.25
N ALA A 43 28.30 4.47 -18.22
CA ALA A 43 27.20 4.03 -19.08
C ALA A 43 27.62 4.12 -20.55
N ALA A 44 27.80 2.96 -21.19
CA ALA A 44 28.09 2.88 -22.62
C ALA A 44 26.92 3.45 -23.42
N ARG A 45 27.16 4.60 -24.05
CA ARG A 45 26.39 5.06 -25.21
C ARG A 45 27.10 4.50 -26.45
N GLY A 46 26.35 3.78 -27.28
CA GLY A 46 26.71 3.42 -28.65
C GLY A 46 27.63 2.21 -28.79
N ASP A 47 27.03 1.05 -29.07
CA ASP A 47 27.32 0.27 -30.28
C ASP A 47 26.26 -0.83 -30.42
N VAL A 48 25.71 -0.97 -31.62
CA VAL A 48 24.70 -2.00 -31.95
C VAL A 48 25.44 -3.32 -32.13
N ASP A 49 25.55 -4.09 -31.05
CA ASP A 49 25.98 -5.49 -31.06
C ASP A 49 25.02 -6.33 -31.93
N PRO A 50 25.47 -7.27 -32.78
CA PRO A 50 24.58 -8.07 -33.60
C PRO A 50 23.71 -8.93 -32.67
N ARG A 51 22.40 -8.68 -32.71
CA ARG A 51 21.40 -9.28 -31.82
C ARG A 51 21.54 -10.80 -31.77
N PRO A 52 21.56 -11.45 -30.59
CA PRO A 52 21.34 -12.88 -30.50
C PRO A 52 19.96 -13.19 -31.09
N ALA A 53 19.88 -14.15 -32.01
CA ALA A 53 18.67 -14.48 -32.77
C ALA A 53 17.48 -14.98 -31.90
N ASP A 54 17.68 -15.16 -30.59
CA ASP A 54 16.72 -15.73 -29.63
C ASP A 54 16.17 -14.73 -28.58
N GLU A 55 16.49 -13.44 -28.66
CA GLU A 55 15.95 -12.44 -27.73
C GLU A 55 14.45 -12.15 -27.95
N PRO A 56 13.62 -12.05 -26.88
CA PRO A 56 12.20 -11.79 -27.01
C PRO A 56 11.92 -10.37 -27.53
N ALA A 57 10.93 -10.24 -28.42
CA ALA A 57 10.49 -8.94 -28.92
C ALA A 57 9.95 -8.06 -27.78
N PRO A 58 10.23 -6.74 -27.76
CA PRO A 58 9.71 -5.85 -26.74
C PRO A 58 8.18 -5.76 -26.81
N SER A 59 7.52 -5.71 -25.65
CA SER A 59 6.08 -5.63 -25.52
C SER A 59 5.58 -4.18 -25.35
N SER A 60 4.45 -3.86 -25.97
CA SER A 60 3.77 -2.55 -25.89
C SER A 60 2.72 -2.45 -24.79
N ARG A 61 2.78 -3.36 -23.79
CA ARG A 61 1.78 -3.45 -22.72
C ARG A 61 1.74 -2.25 -21.77
N PHE A 62 2.73 -1.36 -21.78
CA PHE A 62 2.65 -0.09 -21.06
C PHE A 62 1.80 0.92 -21.84
N ARG A 63 0.61 1.21 -21.32
CA ARG A 63 -0.38 2.12 -21.93
C ARG A 63 -0.76 3.30 -21.03
N LEU A 64 -0.05 3.49 -19.92
CA LEU A 64 -0.21 4.69 -19.09
C LEU A 64 0.38 5.92 -19.83
N PRO A 65 -0.21 7.11 -19.63
CA PRO A 65 0.34 8.36 -20.15
C PRO A 65 1.81 8.59 -19.76
N ASP A 66 2.55 9.33 -20.58
CA ASP A 66 3.97 9.60 -20.32
C ASP A 66 4.21 10.42 -19.03
N ASP A 67 3.22 11.22 -18.62
CA ASP A 67 3.24 11.99 -17.38
C ASP A 67 2.62 11.25 -16.18
N ASP A 68 2.21 9.99 -16.35
CA ASP A 68 1.64 9.19 -15.27
C ASP A 68 2.71 8.88 -14.19
N PRO A 69 2.41 9.12 -12.89
CA PRO A 69 3.35 8.86 -11.80
C PRO A 69 3.88 7.42 -11.76
N TRP A 70 3.08 6.43 -12.19
CA TRP A 70 3.50 5.03 -12.19
C TRP A 70 4.57 4.71 -13.21
N ARG A 71 4.70 5.53 -14.28
CA ARG A 71 5.76 5.38 -15.27
C ARG A 71 7.14 5.56 -14.65
N VAL A 72 7.27 6.53 -13.74
CA VAL A 72 8.52 6.79 -13.00
C VAL A 72 8.93 5.56 -12.18
N ASN A 73 7.96 4.89 -11.55
CA ASN A 73 8.23 3.71 -10.74
C ASN A 73 8.72 2.54 -11.59
N VAL A 74 8.11 2.32 -12.75
CA VAL A 74 8.50 1.29 -13.74
C VAL A 74 9.93 1.54 -14.23
N GLU A 75 10.25 2.77 -14.60
CA GLU A 75 11.60 3.16 -15.03
C GLU A 75 12.63 2.99 -13.91
N PHE A 76 12.28 3.38 -12.68
CA PHE A 76 13.17 3.29 -11.53
C PHE A 76 13.59 1.85 -11.22
N ILE A 77 12.66 0.89 -11.32
CA ILE A 77 12.96 -0.54 -11.09
C ILE A 77 13.47 -1.27 -12.34
N GLY A 78 13.52 -0.58 -13.47
CA GLY A 78 13.97 -1.13 -14.74
C GLY A 78 13.03 -2.19 -15.34
N LEU A 79 11.72 -2.14 -15.04
CA LEU A 79 10.74 -3.03 -15.67
C LEU A 79 10.56 -2.61 -17.13
N SER A 80 11.28 -3.29 -18.02
CA SER A 80 11.43 -2.86 -19.42
C SER A 80 10.40 -3.51 -20.35
N PRO A 81 10.16 -2.93 -21.55
CA PRO A 81 9.42 -3.61 -22.61
C PRO A 81 9.96 -5.00 -22.94
N ARG A 82 11.27 -5.24 -22.76
CA ARG A 82 11.89 -6.56 -22.98
C ARG A 82 11.50 -7.57 -21.91
N ASP A 83 11.40 -7.15 -20.65
CA ASP A 83 10.94 -8.01 -19.55
C ASP A 83 9.50 -8.47 -19.80
N LEU A 84 8.65 -7.54 -20.23
CA LEU A 84 7.27 -7.85 -20.60
C LEU A 84 7.21 -8.74 -21.84
N GLY A 85 8.06 -8.51 -22.84
CA GLY A 85 8.21 -9.39 -23.99
C GLY A 85 8.58 -10.82 -23.62
N ARG A 86 9.48 -10.98 -22.65
CA ARG A 86 9.86 -12.29 -22.09
C ARG A 86 8.70 -12.96 -21.37
N ILE A 87 7.96 -12.21 -20.55
CA ILE A 87 6.75 -12.69 -19.87
C ILE A 87 5.67 -13.10 -20.89
N ASP A 88 5.53 -12.36 -21.99
CA ASP A 88 4.58 -12.67 -23.06
C ASP A 88 4.98 -13.95 -23.81
N ARG A 89 6.26 -14.11 -24.14
CA ARG A 89 6.81 -15.34 -24.76
C ARG A 89 6.54 -16.57 -23.90
N TRP A 90 6.81 -16.49 -22.60
CA TRP A 90 6.69 -17.61 -21.67
C TRP A 90 5.33 -17.69 -20.96
N ARG A 91 4.36 -16.87 -21.37
CA ARG A 91 3.00 -16.86 -20.81
C ARG A 91 2.40 -18.27 -20.68
N PRO A 92 2.41 -19.15 -21.70
CA PRO A 92 1.79 -20.47 -21.55
C PRO A 92 2.42 -21.28 -20.41
N VAL A 93 3.73 -21.15 -20.21
CA VAL A 93 4.46 -21.80 -19.12
C VAL A 93 4.11 -21.19 -17.78
N LEU A 94 4.12 -19.86 -17.68
CA LEU A 94 3.76 -19.16 -16.44
C LEU A 94 2.34 -19.51 -15.99
N VAL A 95 1.37 -19.50 -16.91
CA VAL A 95 -0.03 -19.87 -16.65
C VAL A 95 -0.14 -21.32 -16.20
N ALA A 96 0.58 -22.25 -16.84
CA ALA A 96 0.58 -23.65 -16.43
C ALA A 96 1.17 -23.89 -15.02
N ILE A 97 2.06 -23.01 -14.56
CA ILE A 97 2.68 -23.07 -13.23
C ILE A 97 1.80 -22.46 -12.13
N VAL A 98 0.86 -21.55 -12.47
CA VAL A 98 0.04 -20.83 -11.47
C VAL A 98 -0.68 -21.75 -10.48
N PRO A 99 -1.33 -22.86 -10.87
CA PRO A 99 -2.01 -23.73 -9.91
C PRO A 99 -1.08 -24.24 -8.80
N GLU A 100 0.12 -24.72 -9.16
CA GLU A 100 1.13 -25.19 -8.20
C GLU A 100 1.58 -24.06 -7.26
N VAL A 101 1.83 -22.87 -7.82
CA VAL A 101 2.24 -21.69 -7.04
C VAL A 101 1.18 -21.30 -6.03
N VAL A 102 -0.08 -21.26 -6.44
CA VAL A 102 -1.22 -20.91 -5.59
C VAL A 102 -1.40 -21.93 -4.48
N ASP A 103 -1.25 -23.22 -4.78
CA ASP A 103 -1.34 -24.28 -3.78
C ASP A 103 -0.24 -24.14 -2.72
N ARG A 104 1.02 -23.93 -3.14
CA ARG A 104 2.14 -23.69 -2.23
C ARG A 104 1.94 -22.41 -1.41
N PHE A 105 1.44 -21.35 -2.02
CA PHE A 105 1.15 -20.09 -1.34
C PHE A 105 0.22 -20.29 -0.16
N TYR A 106 -0.95 -20.91 -0.39
CA TYR A 106 -1.91 -21.10 0.68
C TYR A 106 -1.45 -22.14 1.71
N ALA A 107 -0.69 -23.17 1.30
CA ALA A 107 -0.10 -24.12 2.23
C ALA A 107 0.80 -23.40 3.25
N VAL A 108 1.64 -22.46 2.83
CA VAL A 108 2.48 -21.68 3.74
C VAL A 108 1.65 -20.76 4.63
N LEU A 109 0.64 -20.07 4.07
CA LEU A 109 -0.23 -19.17 4.84
C LEU A 109 -0.98 -19.88 5.97
N GLN A 110 -1.41 -21.12 5.74
CA GLN A 110 -2.10 -21.93 6.76
C GLN A 110 -1.17 -22.35 7.91
N THR A 111 0.15 -22.33 7.73
CA THR A 111 1.08 -22.62 8.84
C THR A 111 1.19 -21.49 9.86
N VAL A 112 0.67 -20.29 9.53
CA VAL A 112 0.74 -19.10 10.38
C VAL A 112 -0.66 -18.84 10.96
N PRO A 113 -0.90 -19.09 12.26
CA PRO A 113 -2.24 -18.99 12.85
C PRO A 113 -2.91 -17.62 12.64
N ALA A 114 -2.12 -16.54 12.70
CA ALA A 114 -2.61 -15.18 12.47
C ALA A 114 -3.09 -14.95 11.02
N LEU A 115 -2.52 -15.64 10.03
CA LEU A 115 -2.94 -15.55 8.64
C LEU A 115 -4.09 -16.51 8.36
N GLU A 116 -4.05 -17.72 8.90
CA GLU A 116 -5.13 -18.70 8.80
C GLU A 116 -6.45 -18.14 9.33
N ALA A 117 -6.42 -17.43 10.47
CA ALA A 117 -7.60 -16.76 11.02
C ALA A 117 -8.22 -15.74 10.06
N LEU A 118 -7.41 -15.09 9.21
CA LEU A 118 -7.91 -14.17 8.17
C LEU A 118 -8.55 -14.91 7.00
N LEU A 119 -8.27 -16.20 6.80
CA LEU A 119 -8.81 -17.02 5.71
C LEU A 119 -10.22 -17.57 6.03
N VAL A 120 -10.55 -17.80 7.30
CA VAL A 120 -11.83 -18.41 7.72
C VAL A 120 -13.07 -17.61 7.27
N PRO A 121 -13.16 -16.28 7.43
CA PRO A 121 -14.42 -15.54 7.26
C PRO A 121 -14.87 -15.29 5.80
N SER A 122 -14.26 -15.92 4.80
CA SER A 122 -14.13 -15.31 3.46
C SER A 122 -14.51 -16.18 2.26
N GLY A 123 -15.45 -17.09 2.45
CA GLY A 123 -15.96 -17.95 1.37
C GLY A 123 -15.08 -19.18 1.06
N GLY A 124 -14.11 -19.48 1.94
CA GLY A 124 -13.30 -20.70 1.88
C GLY A 124 -12.03 -20.59 1.04
N ILE A 125 -11.11 -21.52 1.26
CA ILE A 125 -9.78 -21.53 0.63
C ILE A 125 -9.83 -21.74 -0.89
N GLY A 126 -10.79 -22.52 -1.39
CA GLY A 126 -10.93 -22.78 -2.83
C GLY A 126 -11.24 -21.52 -3.64
N LEU A 127 -12.19 -20.69 -3.16
CA LEU A 127 -12.53 -19.41 -3.80
C LEU A 127 -11.33 -18.44 -3.80
N ARG A 128 -10.55 -18.46 -2.72
CA ARG A 128 -9.34 -17.64 -2.58
C ARG A 128 -8.24 -18.07 -3.54
N LYS A 129 -8.00 -19.38 -3.65
CA LYS A 129 -7.08 -19.96 -4.63
C LYS A 129 -7.45 -19.53 -6.05
N GLU A 130 -8.73 -19.66 -6.42
CA GLU A 130 -9.21 -19.24 -7.73
C GLU A 130 -9.06 -17.73 -7.97
N THR A 131 -9.34 -16.91 -6.95
CA THR A 131 -9.16 -15.45 -7.03
C THR A 131 -7.70 -15.08 -7.27
N LEU A 132 -6.77 -15.70 -6.52
CA LEU A 132 -5.34 -15.45 -6.68
C LEU A 132 -4.83 -15.96 -8.03
N ARG A 133 -5.31 -17.13 -8.49
CA ARG A 133 -4.98 -17.68 -9.81
C ARG A 133 -5.31 -16.67 -10.91
N ARG A 134 -6.56 -16.16 -10.93
CA ARG A 134 -6.98 -15.14 -11.90
C ARG A 134 -6.15 -13.87 -11.81
N HIS A 135 -5.79 -13.45 -10.60
CA HIS A 135 -4.96 -12.26 -10.39
C HIS A 135 -3.54 -12.44 -10.96
N LEU A 136 -2.89 -13.58 -10.70
CA LEU A 136 -1.58 -13.93 -11.25
C LEU A 136 -1.62 -14.03 -12.78
N GLU A 137 -2.63 -14.70 -13.34
CA GLU A 137 -2.82 -14.79 -14.79
C GLU A 137 -3.01 -13.41 -15.44
N ALA A 138 -3.83 -12.55 -14.82
CA ALA A 138 -4.04 -11.18 -15.28
C ALA A 138 -2.78 -10.30 -15.18
N MET A 139 -1.86 -10.57 -14.25
CA MET A 139 -0.54 -9.91 -14.23
C MET A 139 0.29 -10.27 -15.46
N PHE A 140 0.18 -11.52 -15.92
CA PHE A 140 0.91 -11.94 -17.11
C PHE A 140 0.26 -11.42 -18.38
N THR A 141 -1.08 -11.31 -18.47
CA THR A 141 -1.81 -10.98 -19.71
C THR A 141 -2.24 -9.53 -19.86
N GLY A 142 -2.40 -8.78 -18.77
CA GLY A 142 -3.01 -7.46 -18.80
C GLY A 142 -2.08 -6.36 -19.31
N ASP A 143 -2.66 -5.33 -19.92
CA ASP A 143 -2.00 -4.06 -20.16
C ASP A 143 -1.86 -3.26 -18.84
N PHE A 144 -0.81 -2.46 -18.75
CA PHE A 144 -0.61 -1.46 -17.69
C PHE A 144 -1.30 -0.18 -18.15
N ASP A 145 -2.58 -0.09 -17.83
CA ASP A 145 -3.48 1.01 -18.16
C ASP A 145 -4.23 1.50 -16.91
N ARG A 146 -5.17 2.43 -17.07
CA ARG A 146 -5.99 2.90 -15.95
C ARG A 146 -6.80 1.77 -15.30
N ALA A 147 -7.33 0.86 -16.11
CA ALA A 147 -8.07 -0.31 -15.63
C ALA A 147 -7.18 -1.25 -14.79
N TYR A 148 -5.88 -1.33 -15.07
CA TYR A 148 -4.90 -2.03 -14.23
C TYR A 148 -4.88 -1.44 -12.83
N ILE A 149 -4.76 -0.12 -12.71
CA ILE A 149 -4.72 0.57 -11.42
C ILE A 149 -6.04 0.41 -10.67
N GLU A 150 -7.18 0.55 -11.34
CA GLU A 150 -8.52 0.36 -10.73
C GLU A 150 -8.72 -1.07 -10.22
N ARG A 151 -8.19 -2.09 -10.92
CA ARG A 151 -8.17 -3.48 -10.43
C ARG A 151 -7.37 -3.59 -9.12
N ARG A 152 -6.25 -2.87 -9.00
CA ARG A 152 -5.38 -2.92 -7.82
C ARG A 152 -5.93 -2.12 -6.65
N GLU A 153 -6.75 -1.11 -6.91
CA GLU A 153 -7.50 -0.43 -5.86
C GLU A 153 -8.45 -1.40 -5.17
N ARG A 154 -9.20 -2.22 -5.93
CA ARG A 154 -10.05 -3.28 -5.35
C ARG A 154 -9.26 -4.31 -4.55
N VAL A 155 -8.05 -4.65 -5.00
CA VAL A 155 -7.14 -5.53 -4.24
C VAL A 155 -6.71 -4.87 -2.93
N ALA A 156 -6.32 -3.60 -2.95
CA ALA A 156 -5.94 -2.85 -1.76
C ALA A 156 -7.11 -2.77 -0.75
N GLU A 157 -8.31 -2.42 -1.22
CA GLU A 157 -9.53 -2.35 -0.41
C GLU A 157 -9.88 -3.71 0.22
N ALA A 158 -9.77 -4.80 -0.55
CA ALA A 158 -9.99 -6.13 -0.03
C ALA A 158 -9.04 -6.46 1.12
N HIS A 159 -7.76 -6.10 1.00
CA HIS A 159 -6.75 -6.32 2.04
C HIS A 159 -6.96 -5.42 3.28
N ILE A 160 -7.42 -4.18 3.09
CA ILE A 160 -7.83 -3.30 4.19
C ILE A 160 -8.98 -3.93 4.96
N ARG A 161 -10.02 -4.37 4.24
CA ARG A 161 -11.25 -4.93 4.82
C ARG A 161 -10.99 -6.19 5.66
N VAL A 162 -10.08 -7.06 5.21
CA VAL A 162 -9.70 -8.26 5.99
C VAL A 162 -8.66 -7.96 7.07
N GLY A 163 -8.19 -6.72 7.20
CA GLY A 163 -7.19 -6.34 8.20
C GLY A 163 -5.79 -6.91 7.94
N LEU A 164 -5.44 -7.21 6.68
CA LEU A 164 -4.11 -7.73 6.36
C LEU A 164 -3.05 -6.62 6.53
N SER A 165 -2.17 -6.78 7.51
CA SER A 165 -1.06 -5.84 7.71
C SER A 165 -0.05 -5.84 6.55
N THR A 166 0.60 -4.70 6.31
CA THR A 166 1.62 -4.51 5.27
C THR A 166 2.75 -5.53 5.33
N ARG A 167 3.22 -5.92 6.53
CA ARG A 167 4.30 -6.92 6.65
C ARG A 167 3.93 -8.27 6.05
N TRP A 168 2.68 -8.68 6.22
CA TRP A 168 2.18 -9.95 5.70
C TRP A 168 1.97 -9.88 4.19
N TYR A 169 1.47 -8.76 3.69
CA TYR A 169 1.35 -8.52 2.26
C TYR A 169 2.71 -8.54 1.55
N VAL A 170 3.73 -7.87 2.10
CA VAL A 170 5.09 -7.89 1.54
C VAL A 170 5.69 -9.30 1.60
N GLY A 171 5.58 -9.98 2.75
CA GLY A 171 6.09 -11.34 2.92
C GLY A 171 5.43 -12.36 1.97
N SER A 172 4.16 -12.15 1.62
CA SER A 172 3.44 -13.06 0.73
C SER A 172 4.02 -13.09 -0.69
N PHE A 173 4.62 -11.99 -1.16
CA PHE A 173 5.32 -11.97 -2.45
C PHE A 173 6.61 -12.79 -2.44
N GLN A 174 7.29 -12.93 -1.31
CA GLN A 174 8.45 -13.83 -1.23
C GLN A 174 8.03 -15.28 -1.51
N ILE A 175 6.91 -15.71 -0.92
CA ILE A 175 6.37 -17.06 -1.13
C ILE A 175 6.04 -17.30 -2.61
N LEU A 176 5.41 -16.31 -3.27
CA LEU A 176 5.13 -16.37 -4.70
C LEU A 176 6.41 -16.46 -5.53
N LYS A 177 7.41 -15.62 -5.22
CA LYS A 177 8.70 -15.59 -5.93
C LYS A 177 9.45 -16.91 -5.81
N ASP A 178 9.52 -17.48 -4.62
CA ASP A 178 10.17 -18.77 -4.39
C ASP A 178 9.44 -19.88 -5.17
N ALA A 179 8.11 -19.90 -5.11
CA ALA A 179 7.30 -20.88 -5.82
C ALA A 179 7.48 -20.81 -7.35
N PHE A 180 7.45 -19.61 -7.94
CA PHE A 180 7.72 -19.43 -9.37
C PHE A 180 9.17 -19.80 -9.73
N SER A 181 10.14 -19.35 -8.93
CA SER A 181 11.55 -19.63 -9.18
C SER A 181 11.85 -21.12 -9.16
N ASP A 182 11.33 -21.84 -8.17
CA ASP A 182 11.53 -23.29 -8.05
C ASP A 182 10.86 -24.03 -9.21
N ALA A 183 9.64 -23.65 -9.59
CA ALA A 183 8.93 -24.26 -10.72
C ALA A 183 9.65 -24.03 -12.06
N LEU A 184 10.16 -22.81 -12.29
CA LEU A 184 10.92 -22.48 -13.50
C LEU A 184 12.27 -23.21 -13.56
N ARG A 185 13.00 -23.34 -12.44
CA ARG A 185 14.30 -24.05 -12.40
C ARG A 185 14.18 -25.56 -12.66
N ARG A 186 13.00 -26.15 -12.45
CA ARG A 186 12.74 -27.57 -12.78
C ARG A 186 12.46 -27.80 -14.26
N ARG A 187 12.12 -26.75 -15.02
CA ARG A 187 11.91 -26.86 -16.48
C ARG A 187 13.22 -27.22 -17.18
N ARG A 188 13.12 -28.03 -18.23
CA ARG A 188 14.26 -28.47 -19.06
C ARG A 188 14.15 -27.99 -20.50
N ASP A 189 12.97 -27.52 -20.88
CA ASP A 189 12.63 -26.92 -22.16
C ASP A 189 12.95 -25.41 -22.23
N ILE A 190 13.47 -24.84 -21.14
CA ILE A 190 13.94 -23.45 -21.06
C ILE A 190 15.42 -23.48 -20.68
N GLY A 191 16.25 -22.76 -21.44
CA GLY A 191 17.68 -22.61 -21.11
C GLY A 191 17.88 -21.91 -19.76
N SER A 192 18.96 -22.24 -19.04
CA SER A 192 19.25 -21.72 -17.70
C SER A 192 19.30 -20.19 -17.65
N ASP A 193 19.88 -19.57 -18.66
CA ASP A 193 20.03 -18.11 -18.73
C ASP A 193 18.68 -17.43 -18.96
N GLU A 194 17.82 -18.04 -19.76
CA GLU A 194 16.46 -17.55 -19.98
C GLU A 194 15.57 -17.76 -18.75
N VAL A 195 15.76 -18.85 -18.00
CA VAL A 195 15.13 -19.03 -16.68
C VAL A 195 15.56 -17.91 -15.72
N ALA A 196 16.86 -17.61 -15.64
CA ALA A 196 17.37 -16.54 -14.79
C ALA A 196 16.79 -15.17 -15.20
N ALA A 197 16.77 -14.88 -16.50
CA ALA A 197 16.21 -13.64 -17.03
C ALA A 197 14.68 -13.53 -16.82
N LEU A 198 13.95 -14.64 -16.92
CA LEU A 198 12.51 -14.69 -16.66
C LEU A 198 12.20 -14.47 -15.17
N ILE A 199 12.99 -15.07 -14.26
CA ILE A 199 12.87 -14.81 -12.81
C ILE A 199 13.08 -13.33 -12.52
N GLN A 200 14.11 -12.70 -13.09
CA GLN A 200 14.34 -11.26 -12.91
C GLN A 200 13.18 -10.39 -13.44
N ALA A 201 12.61 -10.76 -14.59
CA ALA A 201 11.45 -10.07 -15.14
C ALA A 201 10.22 -10.18 -14.22
N LEU A 202 9.96 -11.37 -13.66
CA LEU A 202 8.90 -11.60 -12.67
C LEU A 202 9.14 -10.81 -11.39
N ASP A 203 10.38 -10.74 -10.90
CA ASP A 203 10.73 -9.98 -9.70
C ASP A 203 10.41 -8.49 -9.85
N ARG A 204 10.74 -7.91 -11.01
CA ARG A 204 10.41 -6.51 -11.33
C ARG A 204 8.90 -6.31 -11.44
N LEU A 205 8.20 -7.24 -12.10
CA LEU A 205 6.73 -7.19 -12.20
C LEU A 205 6.06 -7.24 -10.83
N PHE A 206 6.44 -8.19 -9.98
CA PHE A 206 5.91 -8.31 -8.62
C PHE A 206 6.28 -7.13 -7.74
N ASN A 207 7.47 -6.56 -7.90
CA ASN A 207 7.83 -5.35 -7.19
C ASN A 207 6.93 -4.17 -7.60
N PHE A 208 6.65 -4.01 -8.90
CA PHE A 208 5.71 -3.00 -9.36
C PHE A 208 4.30 -3.20 -8.78
N GLU A 209 3.79 -4.44 -8.80
CA GLU A 209 2.50 -4.79 -8.18
C GLU A 209 2.45 -4.35 -6.71
N MET A 210 3.50 -4.68 -5.94
CA MET A 210 3.61 -4.26 -4.55
C MET A 210 3.57 -2.74 -4.40
N GLN A 211 4.31 -1.99 -5.22
CA GLN A 211 4.33 -0.53 -5.15
C GLN A 211 2.95 0.07 -5.39
N VAL A 212 2.23 -0.43 -6.40
CA VAL A 212 0.88 0.04 -6.73
C VAL A 212 -0.08 -0.24 -5.58
N VAL A 213 -0.17 -1.51 -5.15
CA VAL A 213 -1.13 -1.92 -4.13
C VAL A 213 -0.82 -1.27 -2.78
N LEU A 214 0.45 -1.17 -2.37
CA LEU A 214 0.80 -0.56 -1.08
C LEU A 214 0.52 0.94 -1.05
N THR A 215 0.72 1.65 -2.16
CA THR A 215 0.38 3.07 -2.24
C THR A 215 -1.13 3.27 -2.12
N LEU A 216 -1.92 2.48 -2.85
CA LEU A 216 -3.39 2.53 -2.80
C LEU A 216 -3.91 2.11 -1.42
N TYR A 217 -3.31 1.09 -0.82
CA TYR A 217 -3.62 0.62 0.53
C TYR A 217 -3.37 1.71 1.58
N ASN A 218 -2.21 2.37 1.53
CA ASN A 218 -1.88 3.44 2.46
C ASN A 218 -2.78 4.66 2.27
N ALA A 219 -3.09 5.03 1.02
CA ALA A 219 -4.04 6.09 0.73
C ALA A 219 -5.44 5.76 1.25
N GLY A 220 -5.92 4.54 1.01
CA GLY A 220 -7.21 4.05 1.51
C GLY A 220 -7.29 4.05 3.03
N ARG A 221 -6.25 3.58 3.73
CA ARG A 221 -6.19 3.64 5.20
C ARG A 221 -6.19 5.06 5.74
N ARG A 222 -5.47 5.98 5.10
CA ARG A 222 -5.46 7.39 5.49
C ARG A 222 -6.84 8.01 5.34
N ARG A 223 -7.50 7.80 4.20
CA ARG A 223 -8.88 8.27 3.95
C ARG A 223 -9.85 7.75 5.02
N ALA A 224 -9.77 6.46 5.34
CA ALA A 224 -10.62 5.85 6.38
C ALA A 224 -10.36 6.44 7.77
N ALA A 225 -9.09 6.72 8.12
CA ALA A 225 -8.74 7.36 9.39
C ALA A 225 -9.26 8.80 9.48
N GLU A 226 -9.09 9.59 8.42
CA GLU A 226 -9.59 10.97 8.34
C GLU A 226 -11.12 11.02 8.47
N GLN A 227 -11.84 10.12 7.81
CA GLN A 227 -13.30 10.00 7.92
C GLN A 227 -13.74 9.62 9.34
N ALA A 228 -13.06 8.67 9.97
CA ALA A 228 -13.37 8.26 11.34
C ALA A 228 -13.12 9.40 12.35
N GLU A 229 -12.06 10.19 12.14
CA GLU A 229 -11.79 11.35 12.97
C GLU A 229 -12.84 12.46 12.78
N ALA A 230 -13.23 12.74 11.54
CA ALA A 230 -14.29 13.70 11.24
C ALA A 230 -15.63 13.31 11.91
N ALA A 231 -16.03 12.04 11.78
CA ALA A 231 -17.26 11.53 12.41
C ALA A 231 -17.21 11.61 13.94
N ARG A 232 -16.05 11.35 14.57
CA ARG A 232 -15.87 11.51 16.02
C ARG A 232 -15.99 12.96 16.46
N ARG A 233 -15.44 13.90 15.69
CA ARG A 233 -15.54 15.35 15.98
C ARG A 233 -16.99 15.82 15.89
N GLU A 234 -17.72 15.36 14.89
CA GLU A 234 -19.13 15.68 14.71
C GLU A 234 -19.99 15.12 15.86
N ALA A 235 -19.77 13.86 16.26
CA ALA A 235 -20.46 13.26 17.39
C ALA A 235 -20.18 14.01 18.71
N LEU A 236 -18.92 14.38 18.96
CA LEU A 236 -18.56 15.16 20.15
C LEU A 236 -19.19 16.56 20.13
N ALA A 237 -19.25 17.21 18.97
CA ALA A 237 -19.89 18.52 18.85
C ALA A 237 -21.40 18.45 19.14
N ALA A 238 -22.07 17.39 18.69
CA ALA A 238 -23.47 17.14 19.01
C ALA A 238 -23.69 16.92 20.52
N GLU A 239 -22.86 16.09 21.15
CA GLU A 239 -22.92 15.84 22.60
C GLU A 239 -22.68 17.13 23.42
N LEU A 240 -21.68 17.94 23.04
CA LEU A 240 -21.41 19.22 23.69
C LEU A 240 -22.58 20.21 23.54
N PHE A 241 -23.27 20.18 22.39
CA PHE A 241 -24.45 21.00 22.17
C PHE A 241 -25.61 20.59 23.08
N ASP A 242 -25.85 19.29 23.22
CA ASP A 242 -26.89 18.76 24.11
C ASP A 242 -26.61 19.11 25.57
N VAL A 243 -25.38 18.92 26.05
CA VAL A 243 -24.98 19.30 27.42
C VAL A 243 -25.12 20.80 27.66
N ALA A 244 -24.76 21.64 26.69
CA ALA A 244 -24.94 23.09 26.80
C ALA A 244 -26.43 23.47 26.86
N HIS A 245 -27.29 22.76 26.12
CA HIS A 245 -28.73 22.98 26.14
C HIS A 245 -29.35 22.57 27.49
N GLU A 246 -28.98 21.42 28.04
CA GLU A 246 -29.40 20.99 29.37
C GLU A 246 -28.93 21.95 30.47
N LEU A 247 -27.68 22.42 30.39
CA LEU A 247 -27.14 23.38 31.35
C LEU A 247 -27.90 24.71 31.29
N ALA A 248 -28.25 25.18 30.09
CA ALA A 248 -29.05 26.40 29.92
C ALA A 248 -30.45 26.23 30.54
N ALA A 249 -31.12 25.10 30.27
CA ALA A 249 -32.42 24.80 30.86
C ALA A 249 -32.36 24.73 32.41
N SER A 250 -31.36 24.06 32.96
CA SER A 250 -31.15 23.98 34.41
C SER A 250 -30.85 25.36 35.03
N ALA A 251 -30.07 26.20 34.35
CA ALA A 251 -29.81 27.57 34.80
C ALA A 251 -31.08 28.44 34.78
N GLU A 252 -31.96 28.28 33.78
CA GLU A 252 -33.26 28.96 33.73
C GLU A 252 -34.16 28.52 34.88
N GLU A 253 -34.25 27.22 35.16
CA GLU A 253 -35.00 26.67 36.29
C GLU A 253 -34.47 27.19 37.64
N ALA A 254 -33.14 27.18 37.83
CA ALA A 254 -32.51 27.70 39.04
C ALA A 254 -32.81 29.19 39.24
N ASN A 255 -32.73 30.00 38.18
CA ASN A 255 -33.07 31.42 38.23
C ASN A 255 -34.55 31.65 38.58
N ALA A 256 -35.46 30.85 38.03
CA ALA A 256 -36.89 30.92 38.36
C ALA A 256 -37.15 30.56 39.84
N ALA A 257 -36.50 29.50 40.34
CA ALA A 257 -36.57 29.10 41.75
C ALA A 257 -36.04 30.20 42.69
N MET A 258 -34.92 30.85 42.34
CA MET A 258 -34.40 31.96 43.14
C MET A 258 -35.36 33.15 43.18
N ARG A 259 -36.01 33.50 42.06
CA ARG A 259 -37.02 34.58 42.02
C ARG A 259 -38.21 34.29 42.91
N THR A 260 -38.76 33.07 42.83
CA THR A 260 -39.92 32.68 43.67
C THR A 260 -39.57 32.68 45.16
N LEU A 261 -38.36 32.24 45.53
CA LEU A 261 -37.84 32.34 46.90
C LEU A 261 -37.74 33.80 47.38
N ALA A 262 -37.19 34.69 46.56
CA ALA A 262 -37.07 36.11 46.88
C ALA A 262 -38.45 36.77 47.07
N GLU A 263 -39.42 36.46 46.21
CA GLU A 263 -40.80 36.92 46.34
C GLU A 263 -41.46 36.41 47.61
N ALA A 264 -41.31 35.12 47.92
CA ALA A 264 -41.83 34.52 49.14
C ALA A 264 -41.24 35.18 50.40
N GLN A 265 -39.93 35.43 50.43
CA GLN A 265 -39.27 36.16 51.52
C GLN A 265 -39.80 37.59 51.66
N ALA A 266 -39.98 38.31 50.55
CA ALA A 266 -40.53 39.66 50.57
C ALA A 266 -41.96 39.71 51.13
N ILE A 267 -42.81 38.73 50.78
CA ILE A 267 -44.17 38.59 51.31
C ILE A 267 -44.13 38.27 52.81
N ALA A 268 -43.29 37.32 53.23
CA ALA A 268 -43.14 36.94 54.63
C ALA A 268 -42.68 38.13 55.48
N TRP A 269 -41.70 38.90 55.00
CA TRP A 269 -41.21 40.11 55.64
C TRP A 269 -42.31 41.17 55.81
N LYS A 270 -43.10 41.43 54.76
CA LYS A 270 -44.25 42.36 54.82
C LYS A 270 -45.31 41.91 55.83
N LYS A 271 -45.63 40.61 55.90
CA LYS A 271 -46.58 40.06 56.89
C LYS A 271 -46.05 40.19 58.32
N ALA A 272 -44.79 39.87 58.56
CA ALA A 272 -44.16 40.00 59.88
C ALA A 272 -44.15 41.46 60.36
N ARG A 273 -43.89 42.41 59.47
CA ARG A 273 -43.93 43.84 59.75
C ARG A 273 -45.34 44.36 60.06
N ARG A 274 -46.38 43.82 59.42
CA ARG A 274 -47.78 44.15 59.74
C ARG A 274 -48.26 43.60 61.09
N ARG A 275 -47.72 42.47 61.56
CA ARG A 275 -48.05 41.88 62.88
C ARG A 275 -47.40 42.57 64.08
N ARG A 276 -46.40 43.43 63.85
CA ARG A 276 -45.67 44.19 64.90
C ARG A 276 -46.19 45.63 65.09
N ARG A 277 -47.21 46.04 64.33
CA ARG A 277 -47.96 47.29 64.52
C ARG A 277 -49.32 46.93 65.11
#